data_AF-A0A1V5V6A0-F1
#
_entry.id   AF-A0A1V5V6A0-F1
#
_cell.length_a   1.000
_cell.length_b   1.000
_cell.length_c   1.000
_cell.angle_alpha   90.00
_cell.angle_beta   90.00
_cell.angle_gamma   90.00
#
_symmetry.space_group_name_H-M   'P 1'
#
loop_
_entity.id
_entity.type
_entity.pdbx_description
1 polymer ?
#
loop_
_entity_poly.entity_id
_entity_poly.type
_entity_poly.pdbx_seq_one_letter_code
_entity_poly.pdbx_strand_id
1 'polypeptide(L)' 'MEEATDKVFNIDELATYLKIPKSTIYKIVREGKIPSQKIGRHWRFRKFAIDRWLEETREEKPVTGESH' A
#
# COMPACT_ATOMS: atom_id res chain seq x y z
N MET A 1 15.66 21.57 -1.93
CA MET A 1 15.05 21.11 -0.67
C MET A 1 13.76 20.43 -1.08
N GLU A 2 13.78 19.12 -1.27
CA GLU A 2 12.58 18.41 -1.69
C GLU A 2 11.64 18.32 -0.49
N GLU A 3 10.54 19.05 -0.58
CA GLU A 3 9.45 18.98 0.37
C GLU A 3 8.92 17.54 0.40
N ALA A 4 9.41 16.76 1.36
CA ALA A 4 8.80 15.50 1.78
C ALA A 4 7.46 15.82 2.45
N THR A 5 6.53 16.36 1.67
CA THR A 5 5.17 16.63 2.12
C THR A 5 4.55 15.29 2.50
N ASP A 6 3.96 15.26 3.71
CA ASP A 6 3.19 14.15 4.27
C ASP A 6 1.95 13.91 3.40
N LYS A 7 2.16 13.41 2.18
CA LYS A 7 1.10 13.24 1.20
C LYS A 7 0.29 12.02 1.61
N VAL A 8 -0.95 12.27 2.01
CA VAL A 8 -1.88 11.22 2.44
C VAL A 8 -2.83 10.92 1.31
N PHE A 9 -2.86 9.67 0.89
CA PHE A 9 -3.81 9.16 -0.07
C PHE A 9 -5.08 8.67 0.62
N ASN A 10 -6.20 8.87 -0.06
CA ASN A 10 -7.41 8.12 0.19
C ASN A 10 -7.40 6.79 -0.61
N ILE A 11 -8.43 5.96 -0.46
CA ILE A 11 -8.44 4.64 -1.11
C ILE A 11 -8.47 4.69 -2.64
N ASP A 12 -9.09 5.72 -3.22
CA ASP A 12 -9.16 5.95 -4.67
C ASP A 12 -7.80 6.42 -5.22
N GLU A 13 -7.17 7.37 -4.52
CA GLU A 13 -5.82 7.82 -4.87
C GLU A 13 -4.80 6.71 -4.73
N LEU A 14 -4.89 5.89 -3.68
CA LEU A 14 -4.00 4.75 -3.49
C LEU A 14 -4.21 3.69 -4.58
N ALA A 15 -5.45 3.40 -4.94
CA ALA A 15 -5.78 2.49 -6.03
C ALA A 15 -5.16 2.96 -7.36
N THR A 16 -5.23 4.26 -7.64
CA THR A 16 -4.62 4.86 -8.82
C THR A 16 -3.09 4.83 -8.75
N TYR A 17 -2.52 5.14 -7.59
CA TYR A 17 -1.08 5.17 -7.36
C TYR A 17 -0.44 3.79 -7.51
N LEU A 18 -1.03 2.77 -6.89
CA LEU A 18 -0.58 1.38 -6.98
C LEU A 18 -1.00 0.70 -8.28
N LYS A 19 -1.89 1.32 -9.07
CA LYS A 19 -2.57 0.72 -10.22
C LYS A 19 -3.29 -0.60 -9.86
N ILE A 20 -3.86 -0.66 -8.67
CA ILE A 20 -4.59 -1.82 -8.14
C ILE A 20 -6.07 -1.45 -7.99
N PRO A 21 -7.01 -2.32 -8.38
CA PRO A 21 -8.43 -2.04 -8.22
C PRO A 21 -8.82 -1.87 -6.75
N LYS A 22 -9.72 -0.93 -6.47
CA LYS A 22 -10.21 -0.63 -5.11
C LYS A 22 -10.66 -1.88 -4.36
N SER A 23 -11.32 -2.83 -5.02
CA SER A 23 -11.76 -4.09 -4.40
C SER A 23 -10.60 -4.88 -3.80
N THR A 24 -9.43 -4.89 -4.46
CA THR A 24 -8.22 -5.52 -3.94
C THR A 24 -7.64 -4.70 -2.79
N ILE A 25 -7.58 -3.37 -2.92
CA ILE A 25 -7.16 -2.48 -1.82
C ILE A 25 -8.02 -2.73 -0.57
N TYR A 26 -9.34 -2.79 -0.70
CA TYR A 26 -10.24 -3.10 0.42
C TYR A 26 -9.94 -4.47 1.05
N LYS A 27 -9.60 -5.49 0.26
CA LYS A 27 -9.22 -6.81 0.81
C LYS A 27 -7.94 -6.71 1.63
N ILE A 28 -6.85 -6.16 1.07
CA ILE A 28 -5.57 -6.04 1.78
C ILE A 28 -5.66 -5.13 3.03
N VAL A 29 -6.49 -4.09 2.99
CA VAL A 29 -6.78 -3.23 4.16
C VAL A 29 -7.51 -4.02 5.24
N ARG A 30 -8.50 -4.82 4.87
CA ARG A 30 -9.23 -5.69 5.81
C ARG A 30 -8.36 -6.80 6.38
N GLU A 31 -7.42 -7.30 5.59
CA GLU A 31 -6.41 -8.27 6.03
C GLU A 31 -5.28 -7.63 6.85
N GLY A 32 -5.19 -6.30 6.90
CA GLY A 32 -4.11 -5.60 7.62
C GLY A 32 -2.74 -5.71 6.94
N LYS A 33 -2.70 -6.07 5.66
CA LYS A 33 -1.46 -6.29 4.87
C LYS A 33 -0.84 -5.01 4.33
N ILE A 34 -1.52 -3.88 4.43
CA ILE A 34 -1.05 -2.58 3.92
C ILE A 34 -1.12 -1.53 5.05
N PRO A 35 -0.11 -0.65 5.19
CA PRO A 35 -0.13 0.38 6.23
C PRO A 35 -1.26 1.37 5.96
N SER A 36 -2.29 1.30 6.79
CA SER A 36 -3.52 2.07 6.64
C SER A 36 -3.97 2.61 7.99
N GLN A 37 -4.44 3.85 8.01
CA GLN A 37 -4.93 4.51 9.21
C GLN A 37 -6.42 4.80 9.05
N LYS A 38 -7.23 4.25 9.97
CA LYS A 38 -8.67 4.54 10.02
C LYS A 38 -8.90 5.82 10.79
N ILE A 39 -9.38 6.86 10.11
CA ILE A 39 -9.68 8.17 10.70
C ILE A 39 -11.18 8.43 10.53
N GLY A 40 -11.92 8.21 11.61
CA GLY A 40 -13.38 8.23 11.60
C GLY A 40 -13.95 7.19 10.62
N ARG A 41 -14.56 7.67 9.53
CA ARG A 41 -15.19 6.85 8.48
C ARG A 41 -14.31 6.63 7.26
N HIS A 42 -13.13 7.25 7.23
CA HIS A 42 -12.24 7.27 6.06
C HIS A 42 -10.94 6.52 6.34
N TRP A 43 -10.44 5.85 5.31
CA TRP A 43 -9.11 5.26 5.31
C TRP A 43 -8.10 6.24 4.74
N ARG A 44 -6.97 6.40 5.43
CA ARG A 44 -5.85 7.24 5.04
C ARG A 44 -4.59 6.42 4.93
N PHE A 45 -3.81 6.72 3.90
CA PHE A 45 -2.60 6.00 3.55
C PHE A 45 -1.49 7.01 3.37
N ARG A 46 -0.49 7.02 4.25
CA ARG A 46 0.64 7.94 4.10
C ARG A 46 1.52 7.45 2.96
N LYS A 47 1.83 8.32 1.98
CA LYS A 47 2.71 7.98 0.86
C LYS A 47 4.01 7.35 1.34
N PHE A 48 4.66 7.96 2.33
CA PHE A 48 5.91 7.42 2.89
C PHE A 48 5.77 6.00 3.46
N ALA A 49 4.67 5.72 4.16
CA ALA A 49 4.42 4.38 4.70
C ALA A 49 4.16 3.36 3.59
N ILE A 50 3.42 3.75 2.55
CA ILE A 50 3.15 2.90 1.38
C ILE A 50 4.43 2.64 0.59
N ASP A 51 5.25 3.67 0.37
CA ASP A 51 6.53 3.57 -0.32
C ASP A 51 7.45 2.57 0.38
N ARG A 52 7.64 2.75 1.69
CA ARG A 52 8.40 1.81 2.52
C ARG A 52 7.83 0.39 2.49
N TRP A 53 6.52 0.24 2.58
CA TRP A 53 5.87 -1.06 2.50
C TRP A 53 6.09 -1.75 1.13
N LEU A 54 6.09 -0.98 0.03
CA LEU A 54 6.41 -1.51 -1.30
C LEU A 54 7.87 -1.99 -1.38
N GLU A 55 8.79 -1.28 -0.73
CA GLU A 55 10.19 -1.69 -0.61
C GLU A 55 10.33 -3.00 0.18
N GLU A 56 9.66 -3.11 1.34
CA GLU A 56 9.68 -4.31 2.20
C GLU A 56 9.01 -5.52 1.52
N THR A 57 7.89 -5.30 0.82
CA THR A 57 7.15 -6.38 0.12
C THR A 57 7.94 -6.95 -1.06
N ARG A 58 8.88 -6.18 -1.64
CA ARG A 58 9.71 -6.64 -2.76
C ARG A 58 10.70 -7.74 -2.37
N GLU A 59 10.92 -7.93 -1.06
CA GLU A 59 11.80 -8.97 -0.51
C GLU A 59 11.08 -10.29 -0.20
N GLU A 60 9.75 -10.36 -0.30
CA GLU A 60 9.01 -11.63 -0.28
C GLU A 60 9.00 -12.30 -1.65
N LYS A 61 10.19 -12.63 -2.16
CA LYS A 61 10.32 -13.73 -3.12
C LYS A 61 10.51 -15.01 -2.31
N PRO A 62 9.54 -15.95 -2.27
CA PRO A 62 9.97 -17.33 -2.16
C PRO A 62 10.80 -17.61 -3.41
N VAL A 63 12.07 -17.90 -3.17
CA VAL A 63 12.97 -18.58 -4.10
C VAL A 63 12.45 -20.00 -4.36
N THR A 64 11.22 -20.18 -4.82
CA THR A 64 10.80 -21.48 -5.35
C THR A 64 11.23 -21.53 -6.78
N GLY A 65 12.43 -22.10 -6.93
CA GLY A 65 12.99 -22.51 -8.19
C GLY A 65 12.00 -23.28 -9.04
N GLU A 66 12.19 -23.11 -10.33
CA GLU A 66 11.85 -24.03 -11.38
C GLU A 66 11.98 -25.48 -10.90
N SER A 67 10.86 -26.22 -10.88
CA SER A 67 10.81 -27.68 -11.04
C SER A 67 9.37 -28.12 -11.24
N HIS A 68 8.88 -27.99 -12.47
CA HIS A 68 8.29 -29.13 -13.19
C HIS A 68 8.45 -28.89 -14.70
#